data_AF-A0A843C611-F1
#
_entry.id   AF-A0A843C611-F1
#
_cell.length_a   1.000
_cell.length_b   1.000
_cell.length_c   1.000
_cell.angle_alpha   90.00
_cell.angle_beta   90.00
_cell.angle_gamma   90.00
#
_symmetry.space_group_name_H-M   'P 1'
#
loop_
_entity.id
_entity.type
_entity.pdbx_description
1 polymer ?
#
loop_
_entity_poly.entity_id
_entity_poly.type
_entity_poly.pdbx_seq_one_letter_code
_entity_poly.pdbx_strand_id
1 'polypeptide(L)'
;MFDLTRYNKLLFEKGDELRDIVWDTLEEIGFTVNRYDEHKEDGSIQEGGEIAILEIKGGKHSAATEDVRELFNHVERYINEKKREPIGILIVNHYCEEEPVDRREPFPSDVRTFVKILYVFSSYKLFQ
;
A
#
# COMPACT_ATOMS: atom_id res chain seq x y z
N MET A 1 11.15 -4.68 -27.19
CA MET A 1 11.14 -5.52 -25.97
C MET A 1 10.93 -4.57 -24.81
N PHE A 2 9.92 -4.79 -23.97
CA PHE A 2 9.75 -3.97 -22.77
C PHE A 2 10.93 -4.22 -21.85
N ASP A 3 11.58 -3.15 -21.40
CA ASP A 3 12.64 -3.24 -20.41
C ASP A 3 11.99 -3.42 -19.03
N LEU A 4 11.92 -4.67 -18.59
CA LEU A 4 11.33 -5.03 -17.31
C LEU A 4 12.29 -4.78 -16.13
N THR A 5 13.54 -4.39 -16.39
CA THR A 5 14.53 -4.22 -15.32
C THR A 5 14.15 -3.09 -14.36
N ARG A 6 13.37 -2.10 -14.82
CA ARG A 6 12.84 -1.04 -13.95
C ARG A 6 11.98 -1.56 -12.81
N TYR A 7 11.23 -2.65 -13.00
CA TYR A 7 10.37 -3.23 -11.96
C TYR A 7 11.14 -4.00 -10.90
N ASN A 8 12.45 -4.25 -11.10
CA ASN A 8 13.28 -4.75 -10.01
C ASN A 8 13.26 -3.79 -8.82
N LYS A 9 12.98 -2.49 -9.05
CA LYS A 9 12.79 -1.53 -7.96
C LYS A 9 11.66 -1.93 -7.00
N LEU A 10 10.60 -2.59 -7.47
CA LEU A 10 9.54 -3.14 -6.60
C LEU A 10 10.06 -4.19 -5.62
N LEU A 11 11.18 -4.85 -5.96
CA LEU A 11 11.80 -5.87 -5.13
C LEU A 11 12.85 -5.27 -4.20
N PHE A 12 13.64 -4.28 -4.62
CA PHE A 12 14.84 -3.87 -3.88
C PHE A 12 14.77 -2.47 -3.25
N GLU A 13 13.93 -1.57 -3.78
CA GLU A 13 13.92 -0.18 -3.34
C GLU A 13 13.03 0.05 -2.11
N LYS A 14 13.22 1.24 -1.51
CA LYS A 14 12.46 1.80 -0.39
C LYS A 14 12.34 3.33 -0.55
N GLY A 15 11.45 3.95 0.22
CA GLY A 15 11.25 5.40 0.16
C GLY A 15 10.73 5.86 -1.21
N ASP A 16 11.20 7.02 -1.66
CA ASP A 16 10.71 7.66 -2.89
C ASP A 16 10.86 6.77 -4.13
N GLU A 17 11.98 6.05 -4.27
CA GLU A 17 12.21 5.15 -5.41
C GLU A 17 11.20 3.99 -5.48
N LEU A 18 10.81 3.44 -4.31
CA LEU A 18 9.77 2.42 -4.23
C LEU A 18 8.39 3.02 -4.53
N ARG A 19 8.11 4.20 -3.98
CA ARG A 19 6.84 4.90 -4.17
C ARG A 19 6.60 5.19 -5.66
N ASP A 20 7.62 5.73 -6.33
CA ASP A 20 7.55 6.10 -7.74
C ASP A 20 7.28 4.88 -8.64
N ILE A 21 7.99 3.77 -8.43
CA ILE A 21 7.76 2.57 -9.24
C ILE A 21 6.41 1.90 -8.93
N VAL A 22 5.91 2.00 -7.69
CA VAL A 22 4.56 1.52 -7.34
C VAL A 22 3.49 2.34 -8.07
N TRP A 23 3.60 3.67 -8.07
CA TRP A 23 2.67 4.52 -8.83
C TRP A 23 2.67 4.19 -10.31
N ASP A 24 3.85 4.12 -10.94
CA ASP A 24 3.99 3.77 -12.34
C ASP A 24 3.34 2.40 -12.65
N THR A 25 3.55 1.41 -11.77
CA THR A 25 2.97 0.07 -11.93
C THR A 25 1.45 0.09 -11.83
N LEU A 26 0.89 0.86 -10.89
CA LEU A 26 -0.56 1.01 -10.71
C LEU A 26 -1.21 1.71 -11.92
N GLU A 27 -0.56 2.74 -12.47
CA GLU A 27 -1.01 3.40 -13.71
C GLU A 27 -1.05 2.42 -14.89
N GLU A 28 -0.01 1.60 -15.05
CA GLU A 28 0.09 0.64 -16.15
C GLU A 28 -0.96 -0.47 -16.10
N ILE A 29 -1.37 -0.90 -14.91
CA ILE A 29 -2.45 -1.87 -14.76
C ILE A 29 -3.85 -1.22 -14.83
N GLY A 30 -3.92 0.09 -15.04
CA GLY A 30 -5.14 0.81 -15.43
C GLY A 30 -5.72 1.77 -14.38
N PHE A 31 -5.09 1.92 -13.21
CA PHE A 31 -5.58 2.84 -12.19
C PHE A 31 -5.26 4.30 -12.53
N THR A 32 -6.15 5.21 -12.15
CA THR A 32 -5.78 6.64 -12.07
C THR A 32 -5.05 6.87 -10.76
N VAL A 33 -3.77 7.25 -10.80
CA VAL A 33 -2.96 7.50 -9.61
C VAL A 33 -2.86 9.00 -9.33
N ASN A 34 -3.22 9.40 -8.10
CA ASN A 34 -2.97 10.73 -7.58
C ASN A 34 -1.71 10.69 -6.71
N ARG A 35 -0.61 11.21 -7.26
CA ARG A 35 0.70 11.31 -6.59
C ARG A 35 0.70 12.51 -5.65
N TYR A 36 1.26 12.36 -4.45
CA TYR A 36 1.37 13.46 -3.48
C TYR A 36 2.84 13.77 -3.22
N ASP A 37 3.21 15.05 -3.34
CA ASP A 37 4.61 15.48 -3.22
C ASP A 37 5.11 15.53 -1.77
N GLU A 38 4.25 15.79 -0.77
CA GLU A 38 4.75 16.01 0.61
C GLU A 38 3.80 15.58 1.76
N HIS A 39 4.38 14.81 2.69
CA HIS A 39 4.10 14.72 4.15
C HIS A 39 2.69 14.36 4.64
N LYS A 40 1.78 13.89 3.78
CA LYS A 40 0.45 13.48 4.26
C LYS A 40 0.10 12.02 4.01
N GLU A 41 0.32 11.48 2.82
CA GLU A 41 -0.04 10.11 2.38
C GLU A 41 0.88 9.77 1.21
N ASP A 42 1.16 8.49 0.95
CA ASP A 42 1.97 8.08 -0.20
C ASP A 42 1.21 8.14 -1.53
N GLY A 43 -0.08 8.49 -1.53
CA GLY A 43 -0.87 8.66 -2.75
C GLY A 43 -2.28 8.12 -2.61
N SER A 44 -3.04 8.21 -3.70
CA SER A 44 -4.30 7.46 -3.83
C SER A 44 -4.46 6.93 -5.25
N ILE A 45 -5.26 5.88 -5.38
CA ILE A 45 -5.73 5.37 -6.67
C ILE A 45 -7.23 5.48 -6.78
N GLN A 46 -7.71 5.64 -8.02
CA GLN A 46 -9.11 5.70 -8.33
C GLN A 46 -9.46 4.76 -9.48
N GLU A 47 -10.57 4.04 -9.32
CA GLU A 47 -11.19 3.20 -10.35
C GLU A 47 -12.70 3.16 -10.13
N GLY A 48 -13.50 3.27 -11.19
CA GLY A 48 -14.96 3.13 -11.08
C GLY A 48 -15.67 4.08 -10.10
N GLY A 49 -15.05 5.20 -9.72
CA GLY A 49 -15.58 6.14 -8.72
C GLY A 49 -15.18 5.82 -7.27
N GLU A 50 -14.58 4.67 -7.03
CA GLU A 50 -13.98 4.28 -5.75
C GLU A 50 -12.58 4.87 -5.62
N ILE A 51 -12.20 5.22 -4.39
CA ILE A 51 -10.87 5.74 -4.07
C ILE A 51 -10.20 4.85 -3.03
N ALA A 52 -8.93 4.55 -3.25
CA ALA A 52 -8.09 3.88 -2.27
C ALA A 52 -6.89 4.75 -1.90
N ILE A 53 -6.70 4.97 -0.60
CA ILE A 53 -5.52 5.65 -0.04
C ILE A 53 -4.39 4.65 0.07
N LEU A 54 -3.20 5.04 -0.37
CA LEU A 54 -2.00 4.20 -0.34
C LEU A 54 -1.10 4.58 0.83
N GLU A 55 -0.55 3.55 1.46
CA GLU A 55 0.64 3.63 2.31
C GLU A 55 1.67 2.65 1.75
N ILE A 56 2.88 3.12 1.44
CA ILE A 56 3.92 2.37 0.71
C ILE A 56 5.19 2.34 1.55
N LYS A 57 5.56 1.15 2.03
CA LYS A 57 6.74 0.97 2.88
C LYS A 57 7.74 0.00 2.25
N GLY A 58 9.02 0.36 2.32
CA GLY A 58 10.12 -0.54 2.03
C GLY A 58 11.06 -0.56 3.22
N GLY A 59 11.55 -1.74 3.62
CA GLY A 59 12.42 -1.81 4.78
C GLY A 59 13.09 -3.14 5.02
N LYS A 60 14.02 -3.14 5.97
CA LYS A 60 14.75 -4.32 6.44
C LYS A 60 13.88 -5.29 7.25
N HIS A 61 12.67 -4.90 7.61
CA HIS A 61 11.79 -5.64 8.50
C HIS A 61 10.40 -5.86 7.88
N SER A 62 9.62 -6.72 8.52
CA SER A 62 8.19 -6.88 8.25
C SER A 62 7.42 -5.61 8.62
N ALA A 63 6.18 -5.48 8.11
CA ALA A 63 5.30 -4.38 8.50
C ALA A 63 5.00 -4.46 9.98
N ALA A 64 5.04 -3.32 10.62
CA ALA A 64 4.70 -3.15 12.02
C ALA A 64 3.28 -2.61 12.18
N THR A 65 2.77 -2.69 13.42
CA THR A 65 1.51 -2.05 13.82
C THR A 65 1.48 -0.56 13.49
N GLU A 66 2.65 0.10 13.53
CA GLU A 66 2.80 1.52 13.24
C GLU A 66 2.44 1.85 11.78
N ASP A 67 2.90 1.05 10.81
CA ASP A 67 2.58 1.26 9.39
C ASP A 67 1.06 1.18 9.12
N VAL A 68 0.39 0.24 9.78
CA VAL A 68 -1.07 0.08 9.66
C VAL A 68 -1.81 1.23 10.33
N ARG A 69 -1.27 1.73 11.44
CA ARG A 69 -1.83 2.89 12.15
C ARG A 69 -1.68 4.16 11.32
N GLU A 70 -0.58 4.34 10.61
CA GLU A 70 -0.38 5.46 9.68
C GLU A 70 -1.45 5.44 8.58
N LEU A 71 -1.64 4.31 7.90
CA LEU A 71 -2.70 4.13 6.90
C LEU A 71 -4.09 4.42 7.48
N PHE A 72 -4.39 3.92 8.68
CA PHE A 72 -5.68 4.17 9.33
C PHE A 72 -5.91 5.66 9.59
N ASN A 73 -4.90 6.39 10.07
CA ASN A 73 -4.99 7.82 10.28
C ASN A 73 -5.26 8.58 8.97
N HIS A 74 -4.66 8.14 7.86
CA HIS A 74 -4.89 8.72 6.54
C HIS A 74 -6.33 8.51 6.06
N VAL A 75 -6.86 7.28 6.21
CA VAL A 75 -8.26 6.96 5.91
C VAL A 75 -9.21 7.79 6.78
N GLU A 76 -9.00 7.88 8.09
CA GLU A 76 -9.84 8.70 8.98
C GLU A 76 -9.81 10.18 8.60
N ARG A 77 -8.63 10.72 8.26
CA ARG A 77 -8.51 12.10 7.79
C ARG A 77 -9.29 12.32 6.50
N TYR A 78 -9.17 11.41 5.54
CA TYR A 78 -9.92 11.49 4.28
C TYR A 78 -11.44 11.45 4.52
N ILE A 79 -11.92 10.54 5.37
CA ILE A 79 -13.35 10.49 5.77
C ILE A 79 -13.79 11.81 6.38
N ASN A 80 -12.99 12.38 7.28
CA ASN A 80 -13.31 13.63 7.94
C ASN A 80 -13.37 14.82 6.98
N GLU A 81 -12.46 14.90 6.01
CA GLU A 81 -12.35 16.00 5.04
C GLU A 81 -13.34 15.88 3.88
N LYS A 82 -13.53 14.67 3.34
CA LYS A 82 -14.30 14.43 2.11
C LYS A 82 -15.67 13.84 2.34
N LYS A 83 -15.97 13.38 3.57
CA LYS A 83 -17.24 12.72 3.93
C LYS A 83 -17.57 11.52 3.04
N ARG A 84 -16.52 10.79 2.61
CA ARG A 84 -16.59 9.56 1.82
C ARG A 84 -15.69 8.52 2.47
N GLU A 85 -16.07 7.25 2.36
CA GLU A 85 -15.31 6.12 2.91
C GLU A 85 -14.36 5.56 1.83
N PRO A 86 -13.04 5.78 1.94
CA PRO A 86 -12.08 5.22 1.00
C PRO A 86 -11.66 3.81 1.43
N ILE A 87 -11.06 3.07 0.50
CA ILE A 87 -10.31 1.85 0.83
C ILE A 87 -8.91 2.26 1.31
N GLY A 88 -8.35 1.57 2.31
CA GLY A 88 -6.93 1.70 2.66
C GLY A 88 -6.13 0.54 2.08
N ILE A 89 -5.03 0.82 1.38
CA ILE A 89 -4.11 -0.19 0.85
C ILE A 89 -2.71 0.07 1.41
N LEU A 90 -2.18 -0.92 2.12
CA LEU A 90 -0.80 -0.96 2.57
C LEU A 90 0.01 -1.85 1.62
N ILE A 91 0.98 -1.26 0.93
CA ILE A 91 1.90 -1.97 0.02
C ILE A 91 3.27 -2.01 0.69
N VAL A 92 3.79 -3.22 0.93
CA VAL A 92 5.06 -3.36 1.64
C VAL A 92 6.04 -4.26 0.92
N ASN A 93 7.23 -3.72 0.71
CA ASN A 93 8.40 -4.46 0.26
C ASN A 93 9.26 -4.84 1.48
N HIS A 94 8.91 -5.97 2.11
CA HIS A 94 9.62 -6.51 3.27
C HIS A 94 10.99 -7.05 2.89
N TYR A 95 11.95 -6.89 3.80
CA TYR A 95 13.31 -7.44 3.65
C TYR A 95 13.94 -7.04 2.31
N CYS A 96 13.70 -5.81 1.86
CA CYS A 96 14.09 -5.35 0.52
C CYS A 96 15.62 -5.29 0.29
N GLU A 97 16.39 -5.30 1.38
CA GLU A 97 17.87 -5.37 1.39
C GLU A 97 18.41 -6.80 1.25
N GLU A 98 17.55 -7.80 1.29
CA GLU A 98 17.88 -9.22 1.10
C GLU A 98 17.49 -9.66 -0.32
N GLU A 99 18.29 -10.57 -0.90
CA GLU A 99 17.94 -11.22 -2.17
C GLU A 99 16.60 -11.95 -2.03
N PRO A 100 15.71 -11.93 -3.05
CA PRO A 100 14.36 -12.52 -2.93
C PRO A 100 14.35 -13.97 -2.46
N VAL A 101 15.39 -14.74 -2.81
CA VAL A 101 15.54 -16.16 -2.42
C VAL A 101 15.88 -16.34 -0.94
N ASP A 102 16.48 -15.33 -0.31
CA ASP A 102 16.93 -15.37 1.09
C ASP A 102 15.91 -14.70 2.04
N ARG A 103 14.89 -14.02 1.48
CA ARG A 103 13.86 -13.36 2.27
C ARG A 103 13.09 -14.36 3.12
N ARG A 104 12.69 -13.89 4.29
CA ARG A 104 11.83 -14.62 5.22
C ARG A 104 10.41 -14.76 4.67
N GLU A 105 9.52 -15.37 5.45
CA GLU A 105 8.11 -15.50 5.06
C GLU A 105 7.51 -14.14 4.67
N PRO A 106 6.75 -14.06 3.56
CA PRO A 106 6.15 -12.81 3.09
C PRO A 106 5.06 -12.27 4.03
N PHE A 107 4.45 -13.16 4.82
CA PHE A 107 3.44 -12.82 5.83
C PHE A 107 3.81 -13.45 7.17
N PRO A 108 4.76 -12.86 7.91
CA PRO A 108 5.07 -13.32 9.26
C PRO A 108 3.88 -13.07 10.20
N SER A 109 3.90 -13.71 11.37
CA SER A 109 2.72 -13.78 12.26
C SER A 109 2.22 -12.41 12.75
N ASP A 110 3.12 -11.46 12.92
CA ASP A 110 2.85 -10.04 13.15
C ASP A 110 2.04 -9.43 12.00
N VAL A 111 2.46 -9.61 10.76
CA VAL A 111 1.77 -9.09 9.56
C VAL A 111 0.39 -9.73 9.36
N ARG A 112 0.26 -11.04 9.62
CA ARG A 112 -1.03 -11.75 9.51
C ARG A 112 -2.12 -11.18 10.41
N THR A 113 -1.75 -10.51 11.49
CA THR A 113 -2.71 -9.85 12.38
C THR A 113 -3.42 -8.70 11.67
N PHE A 114 -2.70 -7.95 10.82
CA PHE A 114 -3.23 -6.79 10.10
C PHE A 114 -4.00 -7.18 8.84
N VAL A 115 -3.55 -8.22 8.12
CA VAL A 115 -4.26 -8.75 6.95
C VAL A 115 -5.69 -9.17 7.31
N LYS A 116 -5.91 -9.67 8.54
CA LYS A 116 -7.26 -10.03 9.02
C LYS A 116 -8.16 -8.81 9.26
N ILE A 117 -7.61 -7.67 9.68
CA ILE A 117 -8.40 -6.46 9.95
C ILE A 117 -9.00 -5.90 8.65
N LEU A 118 -8.23 -5.93 7.54
CA LEU A 118 -8.70 -5.50 6.21
C LEU A 118 -9.85 -6.37 5.66
N TYR A 119 -9.87 -7.68 5.97
CA TYR A 119 -10.97 -8.57 5.57
C TYR A 119 -12.24 -8.43 6.42
N VAL A 120 -12.14 -7.92 7.66
CA VAL A 120 -13.29 -7.85 8.58
C VAL A 120 -14.20 -6.63 8.33
N PHE A 121 -13.76 -5.61 7.60
CA PHE A 121 -14.63 -4.50 7.21
C PHE A 121 -15.56 -4.80 6.02
N SER A 122 -15.36 -5.90 5.28
CA SER A 122 -16.26 -6.32 4.18
C SER A 122 -17.42 -7.23 4.63
N SER A 123 -17.59 -7.50 5.93
CA SER A 123 -18.59 -8.48 6.42
C SER A 123 -19.61 -7.94 7.42
N TYR A 124 -19.81 -6.61 7.53
CA TYR A 124 -20.97 -6.09 8.26
C TYR A 124 -21.92 -5.29 7.36
N LYS A 125 -23.01 -5.98 7.02
CA LYS A 125 -24.31 -5.52 6.47
C LYS A 125 -24.38 -5.18 4.98
N LEU A 126 -24.34 -6.23 4.16
CA LEU A 126 -25.41 -6.44 3.19
C LEU A 126 -26.30 -7.57 3.73
N PHE A 127 -27.61 -7.35 3.67
CA PHE A 127 -28.73 -8.16 4.20
C PHE A 127 -29.29 -7.77 5.59
N GLN A 128 -30.41 -7.03 5.47
CA GLN A 128 -31.56 -6.81 6.37
C GLN A 128 -31.43 -5.79 7.50
#